data_AF-A0A7S2VVY6-F1
#
_entry.id   AF-A0A7S2VVY6-F1
#
_cell.length_a   1.000
_cell.length_b   1.000
_cell.length_c   1.000
_cell.angle_alpha   90.00
_cell.angle_beta   90.00
_cell.angle_gamma   90.00
#
_symmetry.space_group_name_H-M   'P 1'
#
loop_
_entity.id
_entity.type
_entity.pdbx_description
1 polymer ?
#
loop_
_entity_poly.entity_id
_entity_poly.type
_entity_poly.pdbx_seq_one_letter_code
_entity_poly.pdbx_strand_id
1 'polypeptide(L)'
;VRATLLLTISVLNVVIGATVYKLVTGETWPVALFTVYSILFNAPGTDVTAERTLAASLVVNAIFVVGILVFAVLLGMIGEEVGNQIMALRSGTGPLKLHNHILVLNWNHDLVPALRQL
;
A
#
# COMPACT_ATOMS: atom_id res chain seq x y z
N VAL A 1 11.56 -5.61 -8.64
CA VAL A 1 12.39 -6.04 -7.49
C VAL A 1 11.86 -5.47 -6.18
N ARG A 2 11.73 -4.14 -6.01
CA ARG A 2 11.20 -3.52 -4.77
C ARG A 2 9.77 -3.95 -4.42
N ALA A 3 8.83 -3.85 -5.37
CA ALA A 3 7.45 -4.31 -5.19
C ALA A 3 7.35 -5.82 -4.92
N THR A 4 8.21 -6.61 -5.55
CA THR A 4 8.28 -8.07 -5.37
C THR A 4 8.75 -8.42 -3.95
N LEU A 5 9.77 -7.71 -3.45
CA LEU A 5 10.31 -7.88 -2.10
C LEU A 5 9.27 -7.50 -1.04
N LEU A 6 8.52 -6.41 -1.27
CA LEU A 6 7.41 -6.02 -0.40
C LEU A 6 6.31 -7.06 -0.35
N LEU A 7 5.84 -7.54 -1.51
CA LEU A 7 4.83 -8.60 -1.57
C LEU A 7 5.27 -9.84 -0.78
N THR A 8 6.52 -10.25 -0.93
CA THR A 8 7.07 -11.38 -0.19
C THR A 8 7.08 -11.12 1.31
N ILE A 9 7.55 -9.96 1.77
CA ILE A 9 7.58 -9.60 3.20
C ILE A 9 6.16 -9.53 3.77
N SER A 10 5.21 -8.92 3.05
CA SER A 10 3.82 -8.82 3.47
C SER A 10 3.16 -10.18 3.61
N VAL A 11 3.33 -11.06 2.61
CA VAL A 11 2.81 -12.43 2.66
C VAL A 11 3.42 -13.21 3.83
N LEU A 12 4.72 -13.06 4.06
CA LEU A 12 5.43 -13.76 5.13
C LEU A 12 4.93 -13.31 6.52
N ASN A 13 4.69 -12.01 6.72
CA ASN A 13 4.09 -11.48 7.95
C ASN A 13 2.67 -12.01 8.20
N VAL A 14 1.84 -12.07 7.15
CA VAL A 14 0.48 -12.63 7.26
C VAL A 14 0.52 -14.11 7.64
N VAL A 15 1.41 -14.90 7.02
CA VAL A 15 1.54 -16.34 7.32
C VAL A 15 2.03 -16.58 8.75
N ILE A 16 3.02 -15.82 9.21
CA ILE A 16 3.52 -15.92 10.59
C ILE A 16 2.42 -15.53 11.58
N GLY A 17 1.76 -14.39 11.36
CA GLY A 17 0.67 -13.93 12.22
C GLY A 17 -0.50 -14.91 12.27
N ALA A 18 -0.89 -15.48 11.12
CA ALA A 18 -1.96 -16.47 11.03
C ALA A 18 -1.60 -17.78 11.74
N THR A 19 -0.33 -18.19 11.69
CA THR A 19 0.14 -19.38 12.41
C THR A 19 0.07 -19.17 13.91
N VAL A 20 0.53 -18.03 14.42
CA VAL A 20 0.48 -17.68 15.85
C VAL A 20 -0.96 -17.53 16.31
N TYR A 21 -1.81 -16.85 15.53
CA TYR A 21 -3.23 -16.69 15.83
C TYR A 21 -3.93 -18.05 15.93
N LYS A 22 -3.74 -18.92 14.93
CA LYS A 22 -4.31 -20.28 14.90
C LYS A 22 -3.87 -21.13 16.10
N LEU A 23 -2.62 -21.01 16.56
CA LEU A 23 -2.14 -21.75 17.73
C LEU A 23 -2.86 -21.34 19.02
N VAL A 24 -3.34 -20.09 19.10
CA VAL A 24 -3.98 -19.55 20.29
C VAL A 24 -5.50 -19.70 20.25
N THR A 25 -6.13 -19.46 19.10
CA THR A 25 -7.61 -19.53 18.96
C THR A 25 -8.11 -20.89 18.49
N GLY A 26 -7.25 -21.73 17.91
CA GLY A 26 -7.63 -23.05 17.39
C GLY A 26 -8.48 -23.00 16.12
N GLU A 27 -8.59 -21.84 15.47
CA GLU A 27 -9.45 -21.65 14.30
C GLU A 27 -8.94 -22.34 13.02
N THR A 28 -9.83 -22.41 12.02
CA THR A 28 -9.49 -22.92 10.70
C THR A 28 -8.55 -21.97 9.94
N TRP A 29 -7.64 -22.54 9.15
CA TRP A 29 -6.64 -21.79 8.37
C TRP A 29 -7.21 -20.63 7.53
N PRO A 30 -8.32 -20.78 6.79
CA PRO A 30 -8.85 -19.70 5.95
C PRO A 30 -9.31 -18.50 6.78
N VAL A 31 -9.93 -18.76 7.93
CA VAL A 31 -10.42 -17.70 8.82
C VAL A 31 -9.25 -16.99 9.49
N ALA A 32 -8.27 -17.75 10.02
CA ALA A 32 -7.07 -17.17 10.62
C ALA A 32 -6.27 -16.28 9.63
N LEU A 33 -6.11 -16.73 8.39
CA LEU A 33 -5.44 -15.95 7.35
C LEU A 33 -6.22 -14.67 7.02
N PHE A 34 -7.53 -14.76 6.85
CA PHE A 34 -8.37 -13.61 6.54
C PHE A 34 -8.39 -12.59 7.68
N THR A 35 -8.54 -13.04 8.93
CA THR A 35 -8.55 -12.19 10.12
C THR A 35 -7.23 -11.45 10.26
N VAL A 36 -6.10 -12.16 10.21
CA VAL A 36 -4.76 -11.55 10.33
C VAL A 36 -4.46 -10.61 9.17
N TYR A 37 -4.78 -10.98 7.93
CA TYR A 37 -4.68 -10.09 6.77
C TYR A 37 -5.45 -8.79 7.02
N SER A 38 -6.71 -8.91 7.46
CA SER A 38 -7.59 -7.78 7.61
C SER A 38 -7.13 -6.85 8.74
N ILE A 39 -6.61 -7.39 9.85
CA ILE A 39 -6.01 -6.60 10.94
C ILE A 39 -4.71 -5.93 10.50
N LEU A 40 -3.83 -6.67 9.82
CA LEU A 40 -2.51 -6.18 9.40
C LEU A 40 -2.64 -4.98 8.44
N PHE A 41 -3.63 -5.01 7.56
CA PHE A 41 -3.91 -3.95 6.59
C PHE A 41 -5.02 -2.98 6.99
N ASN A 42 -5.53 -3.10 8.21
CA ASN A 42 -6.59 -2.25 8.76
C ASN A 42 -7.82 -2.15 7.83
N ALA A 43 -8.27 -3.30 7.32
CA ALA A 43 -9.40 -3.39 6.41
C ALA A 43 -10.71 -2.95 7.12
N PRO A 44 -11.60 -2.22 6.43
CA PRO A 44 -12.83 -1.73 7.04
C PRO A 44 -13.72 -2.89 7.50
N GLY A 45 -14.17 -2.84 8.76
CA GLY A 45 -15.05 -3.85 9.37
C GLY A 45 -14.34 -4.88 10.25
N THR A 46 -13.03 -4.76 10.48
CA THR A 46 -12.32 -5.60 11.45
C THR A 46 -12.45 -5.07 12.86
N ASP A 47 -12.79 -5.96 13.79
CA ASP A 47 -12.85 -5.65 15.21
C ASP A 47 -11.73 -6.40 15.96
N VAL A 48 -10.74 -5.64 16.45
CA VAL A 48 -9.61 -6.15 17.27
C VAL A 48 -10.08 -6.54 18.67
N THR A 49 -11.26 -6.06 19.10
CA THR A 49 -11.81 -6.29 20.44
C THR A 49 -12.80 -7.44 20.53
N ALA A 50 -13.08 -8.13 19.42
CA ALA A 50 -14.03 -9.23 19.40
C ALA A 50 -13.53 -10.51 20.13
N GLU A 51 -12.23 -10.59 20.42
CA GLU A 51 -11.62 -11.79 21.01
C GLU A 51 -11.90 -11.94 22.51
N ARG A 52 -12.43 -13.12 22.89
CA ARG A 52 -12.88 -13.40 24.26
C ARG A 52 -11.78 -13.88 25.21
N THR A 53 -10.63 -14.29 24.69
CA THR A 53 -9.52 -14.80 25.52
C THR A 53 -8.39 -13.77 25.63
N LEU A 54 -7.84 -13.61 26.84
CA LEU A 54 -6.75 -12.66 27.12
C LEU A 54 -5.49 -12.94 26.26
N ALA A 55 -5.20 -14.22 26.00
CA ALA A 55 -4.08 -14.63 25.16
C ALA A 55 -4.28 -14.23 23.69
N ALA A 56 -5.48 -14.44 23.13
CA ALA A 56 -5.80 -14.03 21.76
C ALA A 56 -5.76 -12.49 21.64
N SER A 57 -6.33 -11.78 22.61
CA SER A 57 -6.33 -10.31 22.62
C SER A 57 -4.91 -9.72 22.59
N LEU A 58 -3.97 -10.28 23.36
CA LEU A 58 -2.56 -9.86 23.32
C LEU A 58 -1.91 -10.09 21.94
N VAL A 59 -2.16 -11.25 21.33
CA VAL A 59 -1.64 -11.59 20.00
C VAL A 59 -2.21 -10.64 18.94
N VAL A 60 -3.52 -10.39 18.96
CA VAL A 60 -4.17 -9.50 18.00
C VAL A 60 -3.66 -8.07 18.15
N ASN A 61 -3.49 -7.56 19.37
CA ASN A 61 -2.91 -6.24 19.61
C ASN A 61 -1.45 -6.15 19.13
N ALA A 62 -0.65 -7.19 19.35
CA ALA A 62 0.72 -7.24 18.84
C ALA A 62 0.75 -7.24 17.30
N ILE A 63 -0.11 -8.02 16.66
CA ILE A 63 -0.26 -8.05 15.19
C ILE A 63 -0.71 -6.68 14.68
N PHE A 64 -1.62 -6.00 15.37
CA PHE A 64 -2.08 -4.66 14.99
C PHE A 64 -0.95 -3.63 15.01
N VAL A 65 -0.13 -3.59 16.07
CA VAL A 65 1.02 -2.69 16.16
C VAL A 65 2.04 -2.96 15.04
N VAL A 66 2.34 -4.23 14.77
CA VAL A 66 3.20 -4.62 13.65
C VAL A 66 2.58 -4.22 12.32
N GLY A 67 1.26 -4.39 12.16
CA GLY A 67 0.50 -4.02 10.97
C GLY A 67 0.63 -2.53 10.64
N ILE A 68 0.49 -1.66 11.65
CA ILE A 68 0.68 -0.20 11.47
C ILE A 68 2.08 0.12 10.94
N LEU A 69 3.12 -0.52 11.49
CA LEU A 69 4.50 -0.30 11.04
C LEU A 69 4.71 -0.78 9.59
N VAL A 70 4.22 -1.97 9.26
CA VAL A 70 4.28 -2.51 7.88
C VAL A 70 3.54 -1.59 6.91
N PHE A 71 2.35 -1.12 7.30
CA PHE A 71 1.56 -0.19 6.50
C PHE A 71 2.28 1.15 6.26
N ALA A 72 2.91 1.71 7.30
CA ALA A 72 3.68 2.95 7.17
C ALA A 72 4.86 2.81 6.20
N VAL A 73 5.60 1.69 6.26
CA VAL A 73 6.70 1.39 5.34
C VAL A 73 6.19 1.25 3.90
N LEU A 74 5.07 0.54 3.70
CA LEU A 74 4.45 0.40 2.39
C LEU A 74 4.05 1.75 1.81
N LEU A 75 3.38 2.59 2.60
CA LEU A 75 2.96 3.92 2.16
C LEU A 75 4.15 4.82 1.81
N GLY A 76 5.21 4.79 2.62
CA GLY A 76 6.44 5.54 2.35
C GLY A 76 7.09 5.15 1.02
N MET A 77 7.18 3.83 0.74
CA MET A 77 7.77 3.35 -0.50
C MET A 77 6.92 3.68 -1.74
N ILE A 78 5.60 3.55 -1.63
CA ILE A 78 4.68 3.97 -2.71
C ILE A 78 4.83 5.47 -2.96
N GLY A 79 4.95 6.28 -1.90
CA GLY A 79 5.20 7.72 -2.01
C GLY A 79 6.51 8.05 -2.74
N GLU A 80 7.59 7.33 -2.44
CA GLU A 80 8.88 7.47 -3.13
C GLU A 80 8.75 7.12 -4.63
N GLU A 81 8.08 6.02 -4.95
CA GLU A 81 7.88 5.57 -6.34
C GLU A 81 7.05 6.58 -7.15
N VAL A 82 5.94 7.07 -6.59
CA VAL A 82 5.12 8.12 -7.20
C VAL A 82 5.95 9.41 -7.37
N GLY A 83 6.74 9.77 -6.36
CA GLY A 83 7.66 10.91 -6.42
C GLY A 83 8.66 10.78 -7.59
N ASN A 84 9.28 9.62 -7.73
CA ASN A 84 10.22 9.33 -8.82
C ASN A 84 9.55 9.41 -10.20
N GLN A 85 8.33 8.88 -10.34
CA GLN A 85 7.58 8.98 -11.60
C GLN A 85 7.22 10.43 -11.95
N ILE A 86 6.79 11.23 -10.97
CA ILE A 86 6.51 12.66 -11.15
C ILE A 86 7.80 13.40 -11.55
N MET A 87 8.94 13.08 -10.94
CA MET A 87 10.23 13.67 -11.32
C MET A 87 10.67 13.26 -12.73
N ALA A 88 10.46 12.00 -13.14
CA ALA A 88 10.73 11.54 -14.50
C ALA A 88 9.87 12.29 -15.54
N LEU A 89 8.60 12.53 -15.24
CA LEU A 89 7.71 13.34 -16.07
C LEU A 89 8.17 14.80 -16.13
N ARG A 90 8.54 15.40 -14.99
CA ARG A 90 9.01 16.80 -14.92
C ARG A 90 10.35 17.01 -15.62
N SER A 91 11.24 16.01 -15.59
CA SER A 91 12.55 16.06 -16.26
C SER A 91 12.49 15.81 -17.77
N GLY A 92 11.31 15.50 -18.33
CA GLY A 92 11.16 15.22 -19.76
C GLY A 92 11.79 13.89 -20.21
N THR A 93 12.20 13.04 -19.27
CA THR A 93 12.76 11.71 -19.54
C THR A 93 11.69 10.61 -19.62
N GLY A 94 10.43 10.95 -19.28
CA GLY A 94 9.30 10.05 -19.41
C GLY A 94 8.96 9.72 -20.88
N PRO A 95 8.41 8.53 -21.16
CA PRO A 95 7.99 8.17 -22.51
C PRO A 95 6.83 9.05 -22.97
N LEU A 96 7.08 9.96 -23.91
CA LEU A 96 6.06 10.80 -24.53
C LEU A 96 5.45 10.08 -25.73
N LYS A 97 4.12 10.19 -25.90
CA LYS A 97 3.46 9.79 -27.14
C LYS A 97 3.88 10.77 -28.23
N LEU A 98 4.78 10.35 -29.13
CA LEU A 98 5.35 11.22 -30.18
C LEU A 98 4.42 11.49 -31.38
N HIS A 99 3.16 11.06 -31.34
CA HIS A 99 2.21 11.27 -32.42
C HIS A 99 0.92 11.91 -31.92
N ASN A 100 0.32 12.76 -32.75
CA ASN A 100 -0.96 13.43 -32.50
C ASN A 100 -1.00 14.27 -31.21
N HIS A 101 0.08 15.01 -30.94
CA HIS A 101 0.20 15.92 -29.80
C HIS A 101 0.74 17.28 -30.26
N ILE A 102 0.34 18.34 -29.57
CA ILE A 102 0.85 19.70 -29.81
C ILE A 102 1.99 19.95 -28.82
N LEU A 103 3.18 20.20 -29.33
CA LEU A 103 4.33 20.60 -28.51
C LEU A 103 4.27 22.11 -28.28
N VAL A 104 4.05 22.50 -27.03
CA VAL A 104 4.17 23.90 -26.62
C VAL A 104 5.60 24.17 -26.18
N LEU A 105 6.29 25.03 -26.93
CA LEU A 105 7.62 25.51 -26.58
C LEU A 105 7.48 26.89 -25.92
N ASN A 106 7.95 27.00 -24.68
CA ASN A 106 7.87 28.20 -23.83
C ASN A 106 6.46 28.48 -23.24
N TRP A 107 6.42 29.10 -22.07
CA TRP A 107 5.18 29.47 -21.39
C TRP A 107 5.11 31.00 -21.25
N ASN A 108 4.19 31.63 -21.97
CA ASN A 108 3.97 33.07 -21.93
C ASN A 108 2.48 33.41 -21.70
N HIS A 109 2.18 34.70 -21.56
CA HIS A 109 0.82 35.21 -21.32
C HIS A 109 -0.14 34.93 -22.49
N ASP A 110 0.36 34.84 -23.71
CA ASP A 110 -0.44 34.58 -24.92
C ASP A 110 -0.81 33.10 -25.10
N LEU A 111 -0.13 32.20 -24.39
CA LEU A 111 -0.38 30.77 -24.44
C LEU A 111 -1.72 30.37 -23.80
N VAL A 112 -2.11 31.02 -22.70
CA VAL A 112 -3.36 30.70 -22.00
C VAL A 112 -4.60 30.93 -22.89
N PRO A 113 -4.72 32.06 -23.62
CA PRO A 113 -5.73 32.24 -24.66
C PRO A 113 -5.67 31.18 -25.78
N ALA A 114 -4.48 30.85 -26.28
CA ALA A 114 -4.30 29.88 -27.36
C ALA A 114 -4.73 28.46 -26.96
N LEU A 115 -4.42 28.02 -25.73
CA LEU A 115 -4.85 26.73 -25.19
C LEU A 115 -6.37 26.63 -25.00
N ARG A 116 -7.08 27.74 -24.78
CA ARG A 116 -8.55 27.75 -24.67
C ARG A 116 -9.27 27.59 -26.00
N GLN A 117 -8.57 27.78 -27.12
CA GLN A 117 -9.12 27.69 -28.47
C GLN A 117 -8.87 26.33 -29.14
N LEU A 118 -8.06 25.48 -28.51
CA LEU A 118 -7.80 24.09 -28.90
C LEU A 118 -8.80 23.15 -28.22
#